data_AF-A0A1Y1N270-F1
#
_entry.id   AF-A0A1Y1N270-F1
#
_cell.length_a   1.000
_cell.length_b   1.000
_cell.length_c   1.000
_cell.angle_alpha   90.00
_cell.angle_beta   90.00
_cell.angle_gamma   90.00
#
_symmetry.space_group_name_H-M   'P 1'
#
loop_
_entity.id
_entity.type
_entity.pdbx_description
1 polymer ?
#
loop_
_entity_poly.entity_id
_entity_poly.type
_entity_poly.pdbx_seq_one_letter_code
_entity_poly.pdbx_strand_id
1 'polypeptide(L)'
;KMAKSKAHLRSMDGACGDVFVKGMLEHYVQRPDVLEELTLARFATEYSYFNFTRNKTNPPADAHVLKDKSGYVRKLSNDTRKILRFRGYRFLSDPDNFHRENLMLFVPWRNEERDLLHTSECLKGDYVRNAERIKIERPIFVS
;
A
#
# COMPACT_ATOMS: atom_id res chain seq x y z
N LYS A 1 1.83 11.16 -7.95
CA LYS A 1 2.09 11.62 -6.56
C LYS A 1 1.43 12.98 -6.38
N MET A 2 0.84 13.26 -5.21
CA MET A 2 0.19 14.54 -4.92
C MET A 2 1.20 15.46 -4.23
N ALA A 3 1.35 16.70 -4.68
CA ALA A 3 2.24 17.67 -4.03
C ALA A 3 1.64 18.18 -2.72
N LYS A 4 2.50 18.53 -1.75
CA LYS A 4 2.09 19.26 -0.54
C LYS A 4 1.53 20.64 -0.91
N SER A 5 0.76 21.25 -0.02
CA SER A 5 0.12 22.55 -0.28
C SER A 5 1.16 23.67 -0.48
N LYS A 6 0.83 24.69 -1.29
CA LYS A 6 1.73 25.85 -1.52
C LYS A 6 2.15 26.54 -0.21
N ALA A 7 1.25 26.62 0.77
CA ALA A 7 1.55 27.20 2.07
C ALA A 7 2.59 26.38 2.83
N HIS A 8 2.47 25.04 2.83
CA HIS A 8 3.42 24.16 3.48
C HIS A 8 4.78 24.14 2.77
N LEU A 9 4.79 24.10 1.43
CA LEU A 9 6.02 24.14 0.64
C LEU A 9 6.83 25.43 0.89
N ARG A 10 6.16 26.57 1.11
CA ARG A 10 6.82 27.85 1.45
C ARG A 10 7.46 27.87 2.84
N SER A 11 6.97 27.04 3.76
CA SER A 11 7.54 26.90 5.10
C SER A 11 8.62 25.82 5.20
N MET A 12 8.86 25.06 4.13
CA MET A 12 9.90 24.04 4.10
C MET A 12 11.27 24.67 3.89
N ASP A 13 12.29 24.07 4.50
CA ASP A 13 13.68 24.37 4.20
C ASP A 13 13.98 24.01 2.73
N GLY A 14 14.73 24.88 2.04
CA GLY A 14 15.02 24.76 0.61
C GLY A 14 15.78 23.49 0.22
N ALA A 15 16.39 22.80 1.19
CA ALA A 15 17.06 21.52 1.02
C ALA A 15 16.13 20.29 1.12
N CYS A 16 14.89 20.45 1.62
CA CYS A 16 13.99 19.32 1.84
C CYS A 16 13.27 18.91 0.55
N GLY A 17 13.76 17.86 -0.11
CA GLY A 17 13.16 17.29 -1.33
C GLY A 17 11.83 16.55 -1.13
N ASP A 18 11.34 16.42 0.10
CA ASP A 18 10.06 15.77 0.42
C ASP A 18 8.86 16.70 0.14
N VAL A 19 8.61 16.97 -1.15
CA VAL A 19 7.55 17.89 -1.60
C VAL A 19 6.21 17.21 -1.85
N PHE A 20 6.14 15.88 -1.70
CA PHE A 20 4.94 15.08 -1.98
C PHE A 20 4.24 14.64 -0.70
N VAL A 21 2.92 14.50 -0.76
CA VAL A 21 2.13 13.87 0.30
C VAL A 21 2.38 12.36 0.25
N LYS A 22 2.48 11.73 1.42
CA LYS A 22 2.51 10.27 1.56
C LYS A 22 1.32 9.67 0.80
N GLY A 23 1.57 8.62 0.03
CA GLY A 23 0.58 7.92 -0.77
C GLY A 23 0.15 6.59 -0.15
N MET A 24 -0.56 5.79 -0.96
CA MET A 24 -1.11 4.50 -0.53
C MET A 24 -0.04 3.54 -0.01
N LEU A 25 1.13 3.51 -0.69
CA LEU A 25 2.22 2.62 -0.31
C LEU A 25 2.82 3.02 1.04
N GLU A 26 3.08 4.32 1.22
CA GLU A 26 3.61 4.87 2.47
C GLU A 26 2.65 4.65 3.65
N HIS A 27 1.34 4.67 3.42
CA HIS A 27 0.36 4.32 4.45
C HIS A 27 0.32 2.81 4.74
N TYR A 28 0.40 1.97 3.70
CA TYR A 28 0.38 0.51 3.84
C TYR A 28 1.55 -0.02 4.68
N VAL A 29 2.76 0.51 4.49
CA VAL A 29 3.93 0.10 5.28
C VAL A 29 3.82 0.53 6.76
N GLN A 30 3.05 1.58 7.03
CA GLN A 30 2.75 2.12 8.36
C GLN A 30 1.46 1.55 8.98
N ARG A 31 0.84 0.53 8.37
CA ARG A 31 -0.37 -0.10 8.91
C ARG A 31 -0.13 -0.63 10.33
N PRO A 32 -1.14 -0.64 11.20
CA PRO A 32 -1.02 -1.21 12.54
C PRO A 32 -0.97 -2.74 12.50
N ASP A 33 -0.49 -3.36 13.57
CA ASP A 33 -0.24 -4.81 13.62
C ASP A 33 -1.50 -5.66 13.51
N VAL A 34 -2.66 -5.12 13.88
CA VAL A 34 -3.96 -5.77 13.65
C VAL A 34 -4.28 -5.97 12.16
N LEU A 35 -3.58 -5.24 11.28
CA LEU A 35 -3.71 -5.31 9.82
C LEU A 35 -2.48 -5.98 9.16
N GLU A 36 -1.66 -6.72 9.91
CA GLU A 36 -0.38 -7.24 9.39
C GLU A 36 -0.55 -8.16 8.19
N GLU A 37 -1.56 -9.03 8.25
CA GLU A 37 -1.90 -10.00 7.21
C GLU A 37 -2.60 -9.39 5.98
N LEU A 38 -2.90 -8.09 5.99
CA LEU A 38 -3.45 -7.45 4.79
C LEU A 38 -2.39 -7.36 3.70
N THR A 39 -2.81 -7.72 2.49
CA THR A 39 -2.04 -7.46 1.27
C THR A 39 -2.21 -6.01 0.82
N LEU A 40 -1.28 -5.51 0.00
CA LEU A 40 -1.38 -4.16 -0.56
C LEU A 40 -2.65 -4.00 -1.40
N ALA A 41 -3.04 -5.01 -2.18
CA ALA A 41 -4.27 -5.00 -2.97
C ALA A 41 -5.51 -4.80 -2.10
N ARG A 42 -5.65 -5.56 -1.01
CA ARG A 42 -6.78 -5.43 -0.08
C ARG A 42 -6.77 -4.09 0.63
N PHE A 43 -5.62 -3.65 1.11
CA PHE A 43 -5.50 -2.35 1.77
C PHE A 43 -5.89 -1.20 0.83
N ALA A 44 -5.40 -1.23 -0.41
CA ALA A 44 -5.66 -0.17 -1.39
C ALA A 44 -7.13 -0.08 -1.83
N THR A 45 -7.85 -1.20 -1.78
CA THR A 45 -9.24 -1.31 -2.26
C THR A 45 -10.28 -1.21 -1.14
N GLU A 46 -9.99 -1.80 0.02
CA GLU A 46 -10.90 -1.88 1.16
C GLU A 46 -10.67 -0.79 2.20
N TYR A 47 -9.56 -0.03 2.17
CA TYR A 47 -9.28 0.99 3.18
C TYR A 47 -9.17 2.40 2.59
N SER A 48 -9.44 3.39 3.44
CA SER A 48 -9.18 4.79 3.13
C SER A 48 -8.45 5.49 4.26
N TYR A 49 -7.46 6.29 3.89
CA TYR A 49 -6.74 7.18 4.78
C TYR A 49 -7.52 8.48 5.00
N PHE A 50 -7.41 9.02 6.20
CA PHE A 50 -7.88 10.35 6.56
C PHE A 50 -7.06 10.90 7.73
N ASN A 51 -7.07 12.22 7.88
CA ASN A 51 -6.40 12.91 8.97
C ASN A 51 -7.34 13.99 9.51
N PHE A 52 -7.48 14.07 10.83
CA PHE A 52 -8.22 15.16 11.46
C PHE A 52 -7.34 16.39 11.47
N THR A 53 -7.75 17.44 10.76
CA THR A 53 -7.24 18.77 11.07
C THR A 53 -7.70 19.10 12.49
N ARG A 54 -6.87 19.87 13.24
CA ARG A 54 -6.93 20.20 14.68
C ARG A 54 -8.30 20.46 15.35
N ASN A 55 -9.40 20.58 14.61
CA ASN A 55 -10.74 20.81 15.13
C ASN A 55 -11.47 19.50 15.46
N LYS A 56 -11.12 18.96 16.64
CA LYS A 56 -11.96 18.20 17.60
C LYS A 56 -13.14 17.39 17.05
N THR A 57 -12.85 16.31 16.33
CA THR A 57 -13.68 15.10 16.42
C THR A 57 -12.76 13.94 16.77
N ASN A 58 -13.18 13.11 17.71
CA ASN A 58 -12.47 11.85 17.98
C ASN A 58 -12.53 11.00 16.69
N PRO A 59 -11.48 10.22 16.39
CA PRO A 59 -11.54 9.25 15.31
C PRO A 59 -12.75 8.33 15.48
N PRO A 60 -13.41 7.92 14.37
CA PRO A 60 -14.40 6.85 14.41
C PRO A 60 -13.86 5.63 15.18
N ALA A 61 -14.74 4.94 15.90
CA ALA A 61 -14.34 3.79 16.72
C ALA A 61 -13.69 2.64 15.90
N ASP A 62 -14.04 2.54 14.61
CA ASP A 62 -13.50 1.59 13.63
C ASP A 62 -12.22 2.07 12.92
N ALA A 63 -11.68 3.23 13.32
CA ALA A 63 -10.46 3.77 12.75
C ALA A 63 -9.21 3.18 13.42
N HIS A 64 -8.22 2.82 12.62
CA HIS A 64 -6.91 2.42 13.10
C HIS A 64 -5.86 3.50 12.85
N VAL A 65 -5.10 3.86 13.89
CA VAL A 65 -3.99 4.82 13.78
C VAL A 65 -2.78 4.19 13.08
N LEU A 66 -2.13 4.93 12.19
CA LEU A 66 -0.87 4.51 11.57
C LEU A 66 0.27 4.54 12.59
N LYS A 67 1.25 3.64 12.44
CA LYS A 67 2.38 3.51 13.39
C LYS A 67 3.19 4.79 13.56
N ASP A 68 3.39 5.53 12.48
CA ASP A 68 4.09 6.81 12.48
C ASP A 68 3.22 7.99 12.94
N LYS A 69 1.99 7.72 13.39
CA LYS A 69 1.00 8.72 13.81
C LYS A 69 0.66 9.76 12.73
N SER A 70 0.91 9.45 11.46
CA SER A 70 0.64 10.38 10.34
C SER A 70 -0.85 10.57 10.05
N GLY A 71 -1.70 9.67 10.55
CA GLY A 71 -3.16 9.76 10.46
C GLY A 71 -3.82 8.42 10.77
N TYR A 72 -5.00 8.21 10.19
CA TYR A 72 -5.84 7.04 10.44
C TYR A 72 -6.22 6.37 9.13
N VAL A 73 -6.52 5.08 9.22
CA VAL A 73 -7.14 4.30 8.15
C VAL A 73 -8.42 3.67 8.67
N ARG A 74 -9.42 3.58 7.81
CA ARG A 74 -10.66 2.87 8.11
C ARG A 74 -11.03 1.95 6.97
N LYS A 75 -11.70 0.86 7.32
CA LYS A 75 -12.31 -0.01 6.33
C LYS A 75 -13.50 0.71 5.69
N LEU A 76 -13.62 0.58 4.37
CA LEU A 76 -14.71 1.10 3.57
C LEU A 76 -15.90 0.14 3.65
N SER A 77 -17.10 0.68 3.43
CA SER A 77 -18.28 -0.16 3.22
C SER A 77 -18.15 -0.93 1.91
N ASN A 78 -18.90 -2.03 1.76
CA ASN A 78 -18.84 -2.86 0.56
C ASN A 78 -19.13 -2.07 -0.72
N ASP A 79 -20.03 -1.08 -0.66
CA ASP A 79 -20.46 -0.25 -1.79
C ASP A 79 -19.45 0.85 -2.17
N THR A 80 -18.46 1.11 -1.30
CA THR A 80 -17.47 2.18 -1.51
C THR A 80 -16.06 1.64 -1.74
N ARG A 81 -15.90 0.33 -1.93
CA ARG A 81 -14.62 -0.29 -2.27
C ARG A 81 -14.06 0.27 -3.58
N LYS A 82 -12.76 0.48 -3.61
CA LYS A 82 -12.05 1.06 -4.76
C LYS A 82 -11.64 -0.04 -5.74
N ILE A 83 -11.57 0.30 -7.02
CA ILE A 83 -11.03 -0.58 -8.06
C ILE A 83 -9.51 -0.50 -8.05
N LEU A 84 -8.83 -1.65 -7.96
CA LEU A 84 -7.37 -1.72 -8.06
C LEU A 84 -6.92 -1.49 -9.50
N ARG A 85 -6.03 -0.53 -9.71
CA ARG A 85 -5.36 -0.31 -11.01
C ARG A 85 -3.87 -0.51 -10.85
N PHE A 86 -3.28 -1.31 -11.73
CA PHE A 86 -1.86 -1.64 -11.74
C PHE A 86 -1.40 -1.88 -13.18
N ARG A 87 -0.10 -2.10 -13.41
CA ARG A 87 0.45 -2.17 -14.76
C ARG A 87 0.03 -3.46 -15.46
N GLY A 88 0.03 -4.57 -14.73
CA GLY A 88 -0.36 -5.88 -15.26
C GLY A 88 0.72 -6.42 -16.19
N TYR A 89 1.94 -6.57 -15.69
CA TYR A 89 3.03 -7.16 -16.47
C TYR A 89 2.63 -8.54 -16.98
N ARG A 90 3.15 -8.92 -18.16
CA ARG A 90 2.90 -10.24 -18.75
C ARG A 90 4.10 -11.12 -18.50
N PHE A 91 3.88 -12.32 -17.98
CA PHE A 91 4.94 -13.28 -17.67
C PHE A 91 5.88 -13.56 -18.86
N LEU A 92 5.33 -13.72 -20.07
CA LEU A 92 6.13 -14.02 -21.27
C LEU A 92 7.01 -12.85 -21.74
N SER A 93 6.66 -11.62 -21.36
CA SER A 93 7.37 -10.41 -21.80
C SER A 93 8.36 -9.91 -20.75
N ASP A 94 7.99 -10.01 -19.47
CA ASP A 94 8.78 -9.49 -18.36
C ASP A 94 8.49 -10.33 -17.09
N PRO A 95 9.16 -11.49 -16.94
CA PRO A 95 8.88 -12.41 -15.85
C PRO A 95 9.26 -11.83 -14.49
N ASP A 96 10.31 -11.00 -14.40
CA ASP A 96 10.78 -10.44 -13.15
C ASP A 96 9.79 -9.41 -12.60
N ASN A 97 9.34 -8.46 -13.43
CA ASN A 97 8.32 -7.52 -13.01
C ASN A 97 6.96 -8.20 -12.80
N PHE A 98 6.66 -9.28 -13.53
CA PHE A 98 5.48 -10.10 -13.26
C PHE A 98 5.53 -10.69 -11.85
N HIS A 99 6.62 -11.36 -11.47
CA HIS A 99 6.75 -11.94 -10.12
C HIS A 99 6.72 -10.85 -9.04
N ARG A 100 7.51 -9.78 -9.23
CA ARG A 100 7.56 -8.65 -8.28
C ARG A 100 6.19 -8.01 -8.08
N GLU A 101 5.45 -7.71 -9.15
CA GLU A 101 4.12 -7.09 -9.06
C GLU A 101 3.14 -8.00 -8.31
N ASN A 102 3.14 -9.30 -8.57
CA ASN A 102 2.26 -10.24 -7.88
C ASN A 102 2.61 -10.40 -6.39
N LEU A 103 3.90 -10.51 -6.07
CA LEU A 103 4.37 -10.55 -4.68
C LEU A 103 4.00 -9.27 -3.94
N MET A 104 4.22 -8.11 -4.57
CA MET A 104 3.89 -6.80 -4.00
C MET A 104 2.39 -6.62 -3.74
N LEU A 105 1.52 -7.11 -4.64
CA LEU A 105 0.09 -6.88 -4.51
C LEU A 105 -0.62 -7.90 -3.63
N PHE A 106 -0.22 -9.17 -3.69
CA PHE A 106 -1.00 -10.29 -3.16
C PHE A 106 -0.31 -11.07 -2.04
N VAL A 107 0.86 -10.62 -1.57
CA VAL A 107 1.53 -11.15 -0.38
C VAL A 107 1.62 -10.03 0.67
N PRO A 108 1.42 -10.29 1.96
CA PRO A 108 1.67 -9.29 3.00
C PRO A 108 3.17 -8.99 3.13
N TRP A 109 3.53 -7.71 3.28
CA TRP A 109 4.92 -7.24 3.43
C TRP A 109 4.94 -5.84 4.07
N ARG A 110 6.07 -5.42 4.65
CA ARG A 110 6.26 -4.06 5.20
C ARG A 110 7.41 -3.30 4.56
N ASN A 111 8.51 -3.98 4.30
CA ASN A 111 9.68 -3.39 3.67
C ASN A 111 9.91 -4.10 2.34
N GLU A 112 9.70 -3.39 1.24
CA GLU A 112 9.82 -3.98 -0.09
C GLU A 112 11.22 -4.57 -0.34
N GLU A 113 12.27 -3.84 0.04
CA GLU A 113 13.66 -4.28 -0.17
C GLU A 113 14.01 -5.52 0.65
N ARG A 114 13.54 -5.58 1.89
CA ARG A 114 13.83 -6.68 2.81
C ARG A 114 12.90 -7.89 2.65
N ASP A 115 11.63 -7.67 2.35
CA ASP A 115 10.62 -8.72 2.36
C ASP A 115 10.39 -9.28 0.95
N LEU A 116 10.66 -8.50 -0.11
CA LEU A 116 10.36 -8.88 -1.50
C LEU A 116 11.58 -8.82 -2.44
N LEU A 117 12.55 -7.91 -2.26
CA LEU A 117 13.64 -7.67 -3.22
C LEU A 117 15.02 -8.12 -2.70
N HIS A 118 15.10 -9.26 -2.02
CA HIS A 118 16.39 -9.76 -1.52
C HIS A 118 17.40 -10.10 -2.64
N THR A 119 16.94 -10.54 -3.82
CA THR A 119 17.75 -10.73 -5.05
C THR A 119 16.84 -11.12 -6.21
N SER A 120 17.21 -10.83 -7.45
CA SER A 120 16.43 -11.22 -8.66
C SER A 120 16.26 -12.73 -8.77
N GLU A 121 17.29 -13.51 -8.42
CA GLU A 121 17.25 -14.98 -8.40
C GLU A 121 16.23 -15.53 -7.39
N CYS A 122 15.87 -14.75 -6.35
CA CYS A 122 14.93 -15.14 -5.30
C CYS A 122 13.47 -14.90 -5.70
N LEU A 123 13.17 -13.92 -6.56
CA LEU A 123 11.79 -13.51 -6.91
C LEU A 123 10.93 -14.67 -7.43
N LYS A 124 11.49 -15.49 -8.32
CA LYS A 124 10.80 -16.68 -8.84
C LYS A 124 10.52 -17.69 -7.73
N GLY A 125 11.50 -17.95 -6.86
CA GLY A 125 11.33 -18.88 -5.74
C GLY A 125 10.26 -18.40 -4.77
N ASP A 126 10.24 -17.11 -4.47
CA ASP A 126 9.28 -16.48 -3.56
C ASP A 126 7.87 -16.50 -4.14
N TYR A 127 7.75 -16.24 -5.45
CA TYR A 127 6.50 -16.39 -6.19
C TYR A 127 5.97 -17.82 -6.10
N VAL A 128 6.82 -18.82 -6.34
CA VAL A 128 6.43 -20.24 -6.24
C VAL A 128 5.96 -20.59 -4.83
N ARG A 129 6.64 -20.13 -3.78
CA ARG A 129 6.23 -20.37 -2.39
C ARG A 129 4.87 -19.72 -2.05
N ASN A 130 4.52 -18.62 -2.70
CA ASN A 130 3.27 -17.90 -2.49
C ASN A 130 2.20 -18.18 -3.58
N ALA A 131 2.44 -19.12 -4.50
CA ALA A 131 1.63 -19.29 -5.69
C ALA A 131 0.15 -19.55 -5.39
N GLU A 132 -0.15 -20.39 -4.39
CA GLU A 132 -1.54 -20.68 -4.01
C GLU A 132 -2.26 -19.45 -3.44
N ARG A 133 -1.59 -18.66 -2.60
CA ARG A 133 -2.15 -17.39 -2.09
C ARG A 133 -2.46 -16.44 -3.24
N ILE A 134 -1.49 -16.24 -4.14
CA ILE A 134 -1.63 -15.35 -5.30
C ILE A 134 -2.78 -15.83 -6.20
N LYS A 135 -2.89 -17.14 -6.43
CA LYS A 135 -3.95 -17.76 -7.24
C LYS A 135 -5.34 -17.55 -6.67
N ILE A 136 -5.48 -17.50 -5.34
CA ILE A 136 -6.75 -17.24 -4.65
C ILE A 136 -7.09 -15.74 -4.64
N GLU A 137 -6.12 -14.89 -4.30
CA GLU A 137 -6.35 -13.45 -4.09
C GLU A 137 -6.47 -12.67 -5.41
N ARG A 138 -5.64 -12.97 -6.41
CA ARG A 138 -5.56 -12.20 -7.67
C ARG A 138 -6.90 -12.11 -8.41
N PRO A 139 -7.69 -13.19 -8.59
CA PRO A 139 -8.98 -13.12 -9.28
C PRO A 139 -10.01 -12.21 -8.60
N ILE A 140 -9.85 -11.89 -7.31
CA ILE A 140 -10.75 -10.97 -6.59
C ILE A 140 -10.61 -9.53 -7.12
N PHE A 141 -9.41 -9.17 -7.60
CA PHE A 141 -9.06 -7.81 -8.01
C PHE A 141 -8.87 -7.64 -9.52
N VAL A 142 -8.74 -8.75 -10.24
CA VAL A 142 -8.44 -8.77 -11.67
C VAL A 142 -9.55 -9.52 -12.37
N SER A 143 -10.50 -8.77 -12.94
CA SER A 143 -11.55 -9.27 -13.84
C SER A 143 -11.07 -9.34 -15.27
#